data_AF-A0A6P9AX38-F1
#
_entry.id   AF-A0A6P9AX38-F1
#
_cell.length_a   1.000
_cell.length_b   1.000
_cell.length_c   1.000
_cell.angle_alpha   90.00
_cell.angle_beta   90.00
_cell.angle_gamma   90.00
#
_symmetry.space_group_name_H-M   'P 1'
#
loop_
_entity.id
_entity.type
_entity.pdbx_description
1 polymer ?
#
loop_
_entity_poly.entity_id
_entity_poly.type
_entity_poly.pdbx_seq_one_letter_code
_entity_poly.pdbx_strand_id
1 'polypeptide(L)'
;SSFLLLCCRVSDSDDDGESEAAKQLIQPIAEKIIAQYKAKDEETPLLFFVAGEDDMTDSLRDYTNLPEAAPLLTILDMSARAKYVMDVEEITPPIVETFVNDFLADKLKPEPI
;
A
#
# COMPACT_ATOMS: atom_id res chain seq x y z
N SER A 1 8.13 7.84 9.36
CA SER A 1 7.26 7.92 8.17
C SER A 1 6.77 6.54 7.83
N SER A 2 5.49 6.42 7.50
CA SER A 2 4.85 5.14 7.18
C SER A 2 4.68 5.04 5.66
N PHE A 3 4.71 3.83 5.12
CA PHE A 3 4.71 3.58 3.69
C PHE A 3 3.56 2.63 3.35
N LEU A 4 2.67 3.02 2.45
CA LEU A 4 1.68 2.14 1.86
C LEU A 4 2.34 1.40 0.70
N LEU A 5 2.52 0.10 0.88
CA LEU A 5 2.99 -0.85 -0.12
C LEU A 5 1.81 -1.63 -0.68
N LEU A 6 1.51 -1.42 -1.95
CA LEU A 6 0.51 -2.18 -2.68
C LEU A 6 1.20 -3.33 -3.43
N CYS A 7 0.97 -4.57 -3.00
CA CYS A 7 1.46 -5.75 -3.70
C CYS A 7 0.38 -6.29 -4.65
N CYS A 8 0.57 -6.12 -5.95
CA CYS A 8 -0.22 -6.85 -6.95
C CYS A 8 0.60 -8.05 -7.43
N ARG A 9 0.07 -9.29 -7.35
CA ARG A 9 0.64 -10.39 -8.15
C ARG A 9 0.06 -10.28 -9.53
N VAL A 10 0.95 -10.20 -10.52
CA VAL A 10 0.61 -10.48 -11.91
C VAL A 10 0.37 -11.99 -12.00
N SER A 11 -0.79 -12.39 -12.52
CA SER A 11 -1.07 -13.81 -12.74
C SER A 11 -0.47 -14.23 -14.08
N ASP A 12 0.80 -14.64 -14.08
CA ASP A 12 1.46 -15.43 -15.15
C ASP A 12 1.31 -14.92 -16.60
N SER A 13 1.15 -13.62 -16.80
CA SER A 13 1.19 -13.00 -18.13
C SER A 13 2.08 -11.78 -18.03
N ASP A 14 3.16 -11.78 -18.82
CA ASP A 14 4.21 -10.77 -19.05
C ASP A 14 3.74 -9.29 -19.25
N ASP A 15 2.74 -8.82 -18.50
CA ASP A 15 2.03 -7.57 -18.76
C ASP A 15 2.37 -6.53 -17.68
N ASP A 16 3.32 -5.66 -18.01
CA ASP A 16 3.57 -4.37 -17.36
C ASP A 16 2.27 -3.54 -17.12
N GLY A 17 1.14 -3.89 -17.74
CA GLY A 17 -0.14 -3.17 -17.65
C GLY A 17 -0.86 -3.27 -16.31
N GLU A 18 -0.70 -4.34 -15.52
CA GLU A 18 -1.40 -4.45 -14.21
C GLU A 18 -0.78 -3.53 -13.14
N SER A 19 0.55 -3.37 -13.16
CA SER A 19 1.24 -2.39 -12.31
C SER A 19 0.85 -0.95 -12.68
N GLU A 20 0.72 -0.66 -13.98
CA GLU A 20 0.25 0.64 -14.46
C GLU A 20 -1.21 0.90 -14.08
N ALA A 21 -2.07 -0.11 -14.14
CA ALA A 21 -3.45 0.00 -13.66
C ALA A 21 -3.47 0.34 -12.15
N ALA A 22 -2.75 -0.42 -11.32
CA ALA A 22 -2.65 -0.16 -9.89
C ALA A 22 -2.14 1.26 -9.58
N LYS A 23 -1.13 1.74 -10.32
CA LYS A 23 -0.64 3.12 -10.23
C LYS A 23 -1.74 4.14 -10.56
N GLN A 24 -2.51 3.94 -11.63
CA GLN A 24 -3.61 4.84 -11.99
C GLN A 24 -4.72 4.89 -10.93
N LEU A 25 -4.93 3.81 -10.17
CA LEU A 25 -5.90 3.78 -9.08
C LEU A 25 -5.39 4.52 -7.85
N ILE A 26 -4.11 4.33 -7.50
CA ILE A 26 -3.52 4.87 -6.26
C ILE A 26 -3.05 6.32 -6.40
N GLN A 27 -2.63 6.73 -7.59
CA GLN A 27 -2.13 8.08 -7.88
C GLN A 27 -3.12 9.19 -7.47
N PRO A 28 -4.40 9.18 -7.88
CA PRO A 28 -5.34 10.22 -7.46
C PRO A 28 -5.61 10.23 -5.95
N ILE A 29 -5.50 9.07 -5.28
CA ILE A 29 -5.67 8.95 -3.84
C ILE A 29 -4.47 9.54 -3.11
N ALA A 30 -3.26 9.21 -3.56
CA ALA A 30 -2.02 9.75 -3.04
C ALA A 30 -2.01 11.29 -3.17
N GLU A 31 -2.33 11.81 -4.36
CA GLU A 31 -2.43 13.26 -4.59
C GLU A 31 -3.48 13.92 -3.69
N LYS A 32 -4.65 13.30 -3.51
CA LYS A 32 -5.71 13.79 -2.62
C LYS A 32 -5.24 13.86 -1.16
N ILE A 33 -4.58 12.81 -0.66
CA ILE A 33 -4.02 12.77 0.70
C ILE A 33 -2.94 13.86 0.83
N ILE A 34 -1.98 13.90 -0.09
CA ILE A 34 -0.91 14.92 -0.10
C ILE A 34 -1.51 16.33 -0.10
N ALA A 35 -2.52 16.59 -0.93
CA ALA A 35 -3.19 17.89 -0.97
C ALA A 35 -3.93 18.23 0.33
N GLN A 36 -4.58 17.25 0.97
CA GLN A 36 -5.25 17.44 2.27
C GLN A 36 -4.25 17.78 3.38
N TYR A 37 -3.13 17.07 3.47
CA TYR A 37 -2.09 17.35 4.48
C TYR A 37 -1.36 18.66 4.17
N LYS A 38 -1.05 18.93 2.90
CA LYS A 38 -0.49 20.21 2.46
C LYS A 38 -1.41 21.38 2.76
N ALA A 39 -2.73 21.22 2.66
CA ALA A 39 -3.70 22.26 3.04
C ALA A 39 -3.75 22.53 4.55
N LYS A 40 -3.29 21.57 5.37
CA LYS A 40 -3.15 21.69 6.82
C LYS A 40 -1.75 22.18 7.25
N ASP A 41 -0.85 22.45 6.30
CA ASP A 41 0.57 22.73 6.55
C ASP A 41 1.31 21.56 7.24
N GLU A 42 0.83 20.33 7.04
CA GLU A 42 1.42 19.11 7.60
C GLU A 42 2.15 18.30 6.52
N GLU A 43 3.22 17.60 6.91
CA GLU A 43 3.92 16.67 6.02
C GLU A 43 3.07 15.42 5.79
N THR A 44 3.05 14.92 4.55
CA THR A 44 2.29 13.72 4.21
C THR A 44 2.80 12.53 5.04
N PRO A 45 1.96 11.89 5.87
CA PRO A 45 2.43 10.83 6.76
C PRO A 45 2.71 9.51 6.02
N LEU A 46 2.21 9.40 4.78
CA LEU A 46 2.18 8.18 3.98
C LEU A 46 2.83 8.38 2.62
N LEU A 47 3.66 7.42 2.22
CA LEU A 47 4.20 7.30 0.88
C LEU A 47 3.60 6.09 0.18
N PHE A 48 3.26 6.25 -1.10
CA PHE A 48 2.54 5.24 -1.88
C PHE A 48 3.51 4.53 -2.82
N PHE A 49 3.58 3.21 -2.72
CA PHE A 49 4.43 2.35 -3.54
C PHE A 49 3.60 1.23 -4.15
N VAL A 50 3.80 0.98 -5.44
CA VAL A 50 3.24 -0.18 -6.14
C VAL A 50 4.38 -1.17 -6.34
N ALA A 51 4.28 -2.30 -5.64
CA ALA A 51 5.20 -3.42 -5.72
C ALA A 51 4.68 -4.44 -6.73
N GLY A 52 5.47 -4.67 -7.78
CA GLY A 52 5.30 -5.80 -8.72
C GLY A 52 6.17 -7.00 -8.32
N GLU A 53 6.38 -7.94 -9.23
CA GLU A 53 7.26 -9.11 -9.08
C GLU A 53 8.76 -8.76 -9.24
N ASP A 54 9.21 -7.65 -8.68
CA ASP A 54 10.62 -7.27 -8.70
C ASP A 54 11.37 -7.84 -7.49
N ASP A 55 12.68 -8.09 -7.61
CA ASP A 55 13.55 -8.60 -6.54
C ASP A 55 13.47 -7.75 -5.24
N MET A 56 13.14 -6.46 -5.38
CA MET A 56 12.93 -5.57 -4.23
C MET A 56 11.69 -5.93 -3.41
N THR A 57 10.61 -6.37 -4.06
CA THR A 57 9.37 -6.76 -3.37
C THR A 57 9.59 -8.02 -2.55
N ASP A 58 10.33 -8.99 -3.09
CA ASP A 58 10.64 -10.25 -2.41
C ASP A 58 11.48 -9.99 -1.14
N SER A 59 12.49 -9.14 -1.27
CA SER A 59 13.31 -8.71 -0.12
C SER A 59 12.50 -7.98 0.96
N LEU A 60 11.59 -7.08 0.56
CA LEU A 60 10.71 -6.38 1.50
C LEU A 60 9.74 -7.34 2.18
N ARG A 61 9.20 -8.29 1.41
CA ARG A 61 8.27 -9.31 1.89
C ARG A 61 8.91 -10.24 2.91
N ASP A 62 10.14 -10.71 2.66
CA ASP A 62 10.90 -11.49 3.64
C ASP A 62 11.23 -10.67 4.88
N TYR A 63 11.70 -9.43 4.68
CA TYR A 63 12.03 -8.53 5.79
C TYR A 63 10.81 -8.23 6.66
N THR A 64 9.63 -8.15 6.04
CA THR A 64 8.38 -7.81 6.73
C THR A 64 7.47 -8.98 7.03
N ASN A 65 7.89 -10.20 6.67
CA ASN A 65 7.12 -11.43 6.81
C ASN A 65 5.68 -11.31 6.24
N LEU A 66 5.55 -10.75 5.03
CA LEU A 66 4.24 -10.51 4.40
C LEU A 66 3.63 -11.80 3.82
N PRO A 67 2.30 -11.98 3.94
CA PRO A 67 1.64 -13.21 3.49
C PRO A 67 1.64 -13.34 1.97
N GLU A 68 1.81 -14.57 1.47
CA GLU A 68 1.79 -14.92 0.03
C GLU A 68 0.43 -14.76 -0.65
N ALA A 69 -0.49 -14.00 -0.07
CA ALA A 69 -1.74 -13.62 -0.72
C ALA A 69 -1.47 -12.50 -1.73
N ALA A 70 -2.19 -12.52 -2.84
CA ALA A 70 -2.24 -11.41 -3.77
C ALA A 70 -3.57 -11.43 -4.55
N PRO A 71 -4.16 -10.26 -4.84
CA PRO A 71 -3.64 -8.91 -4.53
C PRO A 71 -3.69 -8.56 -3.03
N LEU A 72 -2.71 -7.77 -2.57
CA LEU A 72 -2.51 -7.48 -1.15
C LEU A 72 -2.23 -6.00 -0.90
N LEU A 73 -3.06 -5.39 -0.06
CA LEU A 73 -2.85 -4.03 0.43
C LEU A 73 -2.08 -4.07 1.75
N THR A 74 -0.92 -3.43 1.80
CA THR A 74 -0.09 -3.43 3.00
C THR A 74 0.36 -2.02 3.38
N ILE A 75 0.17 -1.60 4.63
CA ILE A 75 0.85 -0.42 5.18
C ILE A 75 1.99 -0.90 6.07
N LEU A 76 3.20 -0.42 5.80
CA LEU A 76 4.39 -0.65 6.59
C LEU A 76 4.71 0.60 7.39
N ASP A 77 4.60 0.49 8.71
CA ASP A 77 5.00 1.52 9.64
C ASP A 77 6.38 1.20 10.23
N MET A 78 7.41 1.84 9.66
CA MET A 78 8.79 1.69 10.12
C MET A 78 9.04 2.33 11.49
N SER A 79 8.19 3.29 11.90
CA SER A 79 8.30 3.94 13.20
C SER A 79 7.77 3.04 14.31
N ALA A 80 6.63 2.39 14.07
CA ALA A 80 6.01 1.45 15.00
C ALA A 80 6.54 0.01 14.89
N ARG A 81 7.32 -0.30 13.83
CA ARG A 81 7.68 -1.68 13.44
C ARG A 81 6.44 -2.57 13.34
N ALA A 82 5.41 -2.04 12.70
CA ALA A 82 4.13 -2.70 12.51
C ALA A 82 3.73 -2.67 11.03
N LYS A 83 3.18 -3.78 10.55
CA LYS A 83 2.55 -3.89 9.23
C LYS A 83 1.04 -4.01 9.40
N TYR A 84 0.30 -3.51 8.43
CA TYR A 84 -1.14 -3.64 8.37
C TYR A 84 -1.44 -4.28 7.04
N VAL A 85 -2.06 -5.46 7.06
CA VAL A 85 -2.29 -6.23 5.85
C VAL A 85 -3.79 -6.36 5.63
N MET A 86 -4.22 -6.15 4.39
CA MET A 86 -5.60 -6.34 3.96
C MET A 86 -5.60 -7.18 2.70
N ASP A 87 -6.14 -8.39 2.85
CA ASP A 87 -6.43 -9.32 1.76
C ASP A 87 -7.71 -8.85 1.06
N VAL A 88 -7.60 -8.62 -0.25
CA VAL A 88 -8.71 -8.18 -1.09
C VAL A 88 -8.65 -8.94 -2.40
N GLU A 89 -9.81 -9.27 -2.96
CA GLU A 89 -9.87 -9.97 -4.25
C GLU A 89 -9.45 -9.07 -5.42
N GLU A 90 -9.72 -7.77 -5.33
CA GLU A 90 -9.38 -6.78 -6.36
C GLU A 90 -8.97 -5.45 -5.74
N ILE A 91 -7.87 -4.87 -6.21
CA ILE A 91 -7.48 -3.52 -5.82
C ILE A 91 -8.37 -2.52 -6.53
N THR A 92 -9.18 -1.78 -5.77
CA THR A 92 -9.99 -0.69 -6.31
C THR A 92 -9.72 0.63 -5.56
N PRO A 93 -9.92 1.80 -6.19
CA PRO A 93 -9.71 3.09 -5.54
C PRO A 93 -10.47 3.26 -4.22
N PRO A 94 -11.77 2.89 -4.09
CA PRO A 94 -12.48 3.05 -2.83
C PRO A 94 -11.94 2.13 -1.73
N ILE A 95 -11.40 0.95 -2.07
CA ILE A 95 -10.77 0.04 -1.11
C ILE A 95 -9.48 0.66 -0.58
N VAL A 96 -8.60 1.13 -1.46
CA VAL A 96 -7.33 1.78 -1.09
C VAL A 96 -7.60 3.03 -0.22
N GLU A 97 -8.56 3.87 -0.62
CA GLU A 97 -8.94 5.06 0.15
C GLU A 97 -9.51 4.69 1.53
N THR A 98 -10.37 3.67 1.60
CA THR A 98 -10.91 3.20 2.88
C THR A 98 -9.79 2.66 3.77
N PHE A 99 -8.89 1.86 3.22
CA PHE A 99 -7.76 1.28 3.94
C PHE A 99 -6.83 2.36 4.52
N VAL A 100 -6.48 3.36 3.72
CA VAL A 100 -5.67 4.50 4.18
C VAL A 100 -6.40 5.32 5.24
N ASN A 101 -7.69 5.60 5.06
CA ASN A 101 -8.47 6.33 6.06
C ASN A 101 -8.60 5.55 7.37
N ASP A 102 -8.79 4.23 7.31
CA ASP A 102 -8.86 3.39 8.49
C ASP A 102 -7.51 3.28 9.22
N PHE A 103 -6.38 3.32 8.49
CA PHE A 103 -5.05 3.46 9.09
C PHE A 103 -4.90 4.78 9.82
N LEU A 104 -5.23 5.90 9.15
CA LEU A 104 -5.16 7.24 9.74
C LEU A 104 -6.13 7.41 10.91
N ALA A 105 -7.22 6.64 10.94
CA ALA A 105 -8.20 6.58 12.03
C ALA A 105 -7.84 5.56 13.12
N ASP A 106 -6.67 4.91 13.05
CA ASP A 106 -6.19 3.91 14.01
C ASP A 106 -7.16 2.71 14.18
N LYS A 107 -7.89 2.35 13.13
CA LYS A 107 -8.85 1.23 13.13
C LYS A 107 -8.26 -0.08 12.65
N LEU A 108 -7.20 -0.01 11.85
CA LEU A 108 -6.53 -1.21 11.36
C LEU A 108 -5.78 -1.90 12.49
N LYS A 109 -5.65 -3.23 12.38
CA LYS A 109 -4.89 -4.01 13.35
C LYS A 109 -3.41 -4.04 12.96
N PRO A 110 -2.51 -3.49 13.78
CA PRO A 110 -1.07 -3.64 13.55
C PRO A 110 -0.65 -5.08 13.80
N GLU A 111 0.13 -5.62 12.87
CA GLU A 111 0.86 -6.86 13.02
C GLU A 111 2.35 -6.56 13.18
N PRO A 112 3.07 -7.29 14.05
CA PRO A 112 4.50 -7.08 14.21
C PRO A 112 5.27 -7.47 12.95
N ILE A 113 6.30 -6.67 12.65
CA ILE A 113 7.29 -6.91 11.59
C ILE A 113 8.51 -7.61 12.20
#